data_AF-A0A1F5DNU3-F1
#
_entry.id   AF-A0A1F5DNU3-F1
#
_cell.length_a   1.000
_cell.length_b   1.000
_cell.length_c   1.000
_cell.angle_alpha   90.00
_cell.angle_beta   90.00
_cell.angle_gamma   90.00
#
_symmetry.space_group_name_H-M   'P 1'
#
loop_
_entity.id
_entity.type
_entity.pdbx_description
1 polymer ?
#
loop_
_entity_poly.entity_id
_entity_poly.type
_entity_poly.pdbx_seq_one_letter_code
_entity_poly.pdbx_strand_id
1 'polypeptide(L)'
;MKFVQLRSLRDLIMLVASSPSSGVIQHIANGDSHLYFLVGGTLHEMFLYCVKEKEQIKGSFITYNSYSGEIGTSEKVQHEPNVSSFPVVEIVNQDLLPTDLLSKLDGL
;
A
#
# COMPACT_ATOMS: atom_id res chain seq x y z
N MET A 1 6.35 7.21 15.66
CA MET A 1 5.68 6.52 14.53
C MET A 1 5.67 5.03 14.84
N LYS A 2 4.52 4.38 14.67
CA LYS A 2 4.34 2.94 14.93
C LYS A 2 4.27 2.18 13.61
N PHE A 3 4.78 0.96 13.58
CA PHE A 3 4.79 0.13 12.38
C PHE A 3 3.81 -1.02 12.52
N VAL A 4 3.04 -1.27 11.47
CA VAL A 4 2.07 -2.36 11.41
C VAL A 4 2.32 -3.15 10.12
N GLN A 5 2.82 -4.38 10.28
CA GLN A 5 2.95 -5.30 9.16
C GLN A 5 1.61 -6.02 8.95
N LEU A 6 1.09 -5.91 7.73
CA LEU A 6 -0.13 -6.56 7.30
C LEU A 6 0.17 -7.94 6.74
N ARG A 7 -0.83 -8.81 6.76
CA ARG A 7 -0.71 -10.18 6.26
C ARG A 7 -0.67 -10.23 4.73
N SER A 8 -1.42 -9.36 4.06
CA SER A 8 -1.56 -9.39 2.61
C SER A 8 -1.81 -8.01 2.02
N LEU A 9 -1.52 -7.86 0.72
CA LEU A 9 -1.89 -6.67 -0.05
C LEU A 9 -3.39 -6.36 0.02
N ARG A 10 -4.24 -7.40 0.09
CA ARG A 10 -5.68 -7.23 0.28
C ARG A 10 -5.98 -6.43 1.53
N ASP A 11 -5.32 -6.70 2.65
CA ASP A 11 -5.55 -5.98 3.91
C ASP A 11 -5.13 -4.50 3.79
N LEU A 12 -4.05 -4.21 3.06
CA LEU A 12 -3.62 -2.83 2.78
C LEU A 12 -4.68 -2.10 1.94
N ILE A 13 -5.20 -2.75 0.90
CA ILE A 13 -6.22 -2.17 0.02
C ILE A 13 -7.52 -1.91 0.79
N MET A 14 -7.93 -2.83 1.67
CA MET A 14 -9.12 -2.64 2.51
C MET A 14 -8.95 -1.44 3.45
N LEU A 15 -7.75 -1.21 4.00
CA LEU A 15 -7.46 -0.01 4.79
C LEU A 15 -7.56 1.27 3.97
N VAL A 16 -7.01 1.29 2.75
CA VAL A 16 -7.13 2.46 1.86
C VAL A 16 -8.59 2.71 1.49
N ALA A 17 -9.31 1.65 1.11
CA ALA A 17 -10.70 1.73 0.65
C ALA A 17 -11.68 2.18 1.75
N SER A 18 -11.39 1.86 3.01
CA SER A 18 -12.19 2.27 4.17
C SER A 18 -11.79 3.63 4.74
N SER A 19 -10.68 4.21 4.27
CA SER A 19 -10.19 5.48 4.79
C SER A 19 -10.95 6.66 4.17
N PRO A 20 -11.42 7.61 4.99
CA PRO A 20 -12.10 8.81 4.49
C PRO A 20 -11.15 9.76 3.74
N SER A 21 -9.84 9.65 3.97
CA SER A 21 -8.82 10.31 3.16
C SER A 21 -8.42 9.39 2.01
N SER A 22 -8.57 9.82 0.76
CA SER A 22 -8.12 9.09 -0.43
C SER A 22 -6.65 8.69 -0.28
N GLY A 23 -6.40 7.43 0.08
CA GLY A 23 -5.07 6.95 0.38
C GLY A 23 -4.31 6.62 -0.90
N VAL A 24 -3.06 7.07 -0.94
CA VAL A 24 -2.09 6.66 -1.95
C VAL A 24 -1.34 5.45 -1.41
N ILE A 25 -1.19 4.42 -2.22
CA ILE A 25 -0.31 3.29 -1.91
C ILE A 25 1.08 3.66 -2.38
N GLN A 26 2.06 3.64 -1.49
CA GLN A 26 3.45 3.89 -1.82
C GLN A 26 4.17 2.57 -2.03
N HIS A 27 5.06 2.53 -3.01
CA HIS A 27 5.86 1.36 -3.34
C HIS A 27 7.33 1.73 -3.33
N ILE A 28 8.16 0.88 -2.71
CA ILE A 28 9.61 0.94 -2.80
C ILE A 28 10.17 -0.46 -3.04
N ALA A 29 11.07 -0.58 -4.01
CA ALA A 29 11.83 -1.80 -4.23
C ALA A 29 12.94 -1.92 -3.16
N ASN A 30 13.02 -3.08 -2.51
CA ASN A 30 14.05 -3.43 -1.53
C ASN A 30 14.70 -4.76 -1.93
N GLY A 31 15.77 -4.69 -2.72
CA GLY A 31 16.42 -5.88 -3.30
C GLY A 31 15.44 -6.66 -4.18
N ASP A 32 15.24 -7.93 -3.85
CA ASP A 32 14.32 -8.84 -4.57
C ASP A 32 12.87 -8.79 -4.05
N SER A 33 12.53 -7.75 -3.29
CA SER A 33 11.22 -7.62 -2.67
C SER A 33 10.62 -6.24 -2.85
N HIS A 34 9.29 -6.20 -2.79
CA HIS A 34 8.50 -5.01 -3.03
C HIS A 34 7.73 -4.65 -1.76
N LEU A 35 8.02 -3.48 -1.20
CA LEU A 35 7.34 -3.00 -0.02
C LEU A 35 6.25 -2.01 -0.43
N TYR A 36 5.00 -2.36 -0.10
CA TYR A 36 3.86 -1.47 -0.28
C TYR A 36 3.42 -0.95 1.08
N PHE A 37 3.19 0.35 1.17
CA PHE A 37 2.80 0.96 2.43
C PHE A 37 1.92 2.19 2.26
N LEU A 38 1.23 2.53 3.34
CA LEU A 38 0.55 3.81 3.48
C LEU A 38 0.86 4.38 4.87
N VAL A 39 0.87 5.71 4.93
CA VAL A 39 0.95 6.42 6.20
C VAL A 39 -0.46 6.82 6.59
N GLY A 40 -0.92 6.31 7.73
CA GLY A 40 -2.20 6.63 8.32
C GLY A 40 -2.02 7.12 9.75
N GLY A 41 -3.10 7.55 10.37
CA GLY A 41 -3.05 7.92 11.78
C GLY A 41 -4.15 8.85 12.23
N THR A 42 -4.00 9.27 13.47
CA THR A 42 -4.83 10.29 14.12
C THR A 42 -4.03 11.58 14.24
N LEU A 43 -4.64 12.63 14.79
CA LEU A 43 -3.95 13.89 15.11
C LEU A 43 -2.74 13.71 16.04
N HIS A 44 -2.71 12.62 16.83
CA HIS A 44 -1.70 12.42 17.87
C HIS A 44 -0.73 11.28 17.56
N GLU A 45 -1.13 10.33 16.70
CA GLU A 45 -0.33 9.14 16.41
C GLU A 45 -0.28 8.84 14.91
N MET A 46 0.92 8.61 14.40
CA MET A 46 1.16 8.16 13.03
C MET A 46 1.55 6.68 13.00
N PHE A 47 0.91 5.96 12.08
CA PHE A 47 1.10 4.55 11.81
C PHE A 47 1.53 4.36 10.35
N LEU A 48 2.54 3.51 10.16
CA LEU A 48 2.93 3.05 8.85
C LEU A 48 2.44 1.61 8.70
N TYR A 49 1.46 1.42 7.83
CA TYR A 49 0.93 0.11 7.49
C TYR A 49 1.66 -0.39 6.26
N CYS A 50 2.24 -1.58 6.31
CA CYS A 50 3.05 -2.10 5.22
C CYS A 50 2.82 -3.58 4.97
N VAL A 51 3.06 -4.01 3.75
CA VAL A 51 3.10 -5.40 3.32
C VAL A 51 4.26 -5.60 2.36
N LYS A 52 4.91 -6.75 2.47
CA LYS A 52 6.01 -7.15 1.61
C LYS A 52 5.50 -8.18 0.61
N GLU A 53 5.76 -7.95 -0.66
CA GLU A 53 5.43 -8.84 -1.76
C GLU A 53 6.71 -9.28 -2.48
N LYS A 54 6.70 -10.47 -3.07
CA LYS A 54 7.82 -10.98 -3.88
C LYS A 54 7.79 -10.43 -5.30
N GLU A 55 6.60 -10.11 -5.80
CA GLU A 55 6.40 -9.62 -7.17
C GLU A 55 5.89 -8.19 -7.14
N GLN A 56 6.31 -7.39 -8.12
CA GLN A 56 5.78 -6.06 -8.30
C GLN A 56 4.34 -6.13 -8.81
N ILE A 57 3.48 -5.28 -8.26
CA ILE A 57 2.14 -5.03 -8.78
C ILE A 57 2.32 -4.35 -10.15
N LYS A 58 1.66 -4.91 -11.17
CA LYS A 58 1.70 -4.36 -12.52
C LYS A 58 0.70 -3.24 -12.66
N GLY A 59 1.12 -2.12 -13.22
CA GLY A 59 0.27 -0.96 -13.50
C GLY A 59 0.35 0.12 -12.43
N SER A 60 -0.16 1.29 -12.79
CA SER A 60 -0.03 2.53 -12.01
C SER A 60 -1.13 2.70 -10.94
N PHE A 61 -2.19 1.90 -10.99
CA PHE A 61 -3.33 1.94 -10.08
C PHE A 61 -3.74 0.53 -9.66
N ILE A 62 -4.11 0.40 -8.40
CA ILE A 62 -4.84 -0.76 -7.88
C ILE A 62 -6.33 -0.43 -7.93
N THR A 63 -7.12 -1.34 -8.47
CA THR A 63 -8.57 -1.20 -8.49
C THR A 63 -9.21 -2.11 -7.46
N TYR A 64 -10.29 -1.63 -6.83
CA TYR A 64 -11.09 -2.42 -5.92
C TYR A 64 -12.57 -2.25 -6.26
N ASN A 65 -13.22 -3.34 -6.60
CA ASN A 65 -14.66 -3.37 -6.80
C ASN A 65 -15.36 -3.63 -5.47
N SER A 66 -16.06 -2.65 -4.93
CA SER A 66 -16.75 -2.75 -3.63
C SER A 66 -17.94 -3.71 -3.64
N TYR A 67 -18.48 -4.02 -4.83
CA TYR A 67 -19.58 -4.95 -5.00
C TYR A 67 -19.11 -6.41 -5.06
N SER A 68 -18.13 -6.74 -5.91
CA SER A 68 -17.60 -8.11 -6.05
C SER A 68 -16.50 -8.44 -5.02
N GLY A 69 -15.86 -7.43 -4.45
CA GLY A 69 -14.69 -7.58 -3.58
C GLY A 69 -13.40 -7.92 -4.35
N GLU A 70 -13.43 -7.84 -5.68
CA GLU A 70 -12.29 -8.12 -6.55
C GLU A 70 -11.26 -7.00 -6.51
N ILE A 71 -10.00 -7.40 -6.57
CA ILE A 71 -8.84 -6.52 -6.63
C ILE A 71 -8.18 -6.73 -7.98
N GLY A 72 -7.94 -5.64 -8.70
CA GLY A 72 -7.26 -5.64 -9.99
C GLY A 72 -6.22 -4.53 -10.07
N THR A 73 -5.68 -4.35 -11.27
CA THR A 73 -4.75 -3.26 -11.56
C THR A 73 -5.07 -2.60 -12.89
N SER A 74 -4.63 -1.35 -13.06
CA SER A 74 -4.86 -0.55 -14.25
C SER A 74 -3.74 0.47 -14.46
N GLU A 75 -3.50 0.86 -15.71
CA GLU A 75 -2.62 2.00 -16.03
C GLU A 75 -3.30 3.35 -15.88
N LYS A 76 -4.62 3.35 -15.74
CA LYS A 76 -5.45 4.57 -15.70
C LYS A 76 -6.45 4.49 -14.56
N VAL A 77 -6.85 5.65 -14.07
CA VAL A 77 -7.98 5.77 -13.15
C VAL A 77 -9.23 5.19 -13.81
N GLN A 78 -9.92 4.30 -13.12
CA GLN A 78 -11.24 3.83 -13.51
C GLN A 78 -12.33 4.74 -12.94
N HIS A 79 -13.37 4.96 -13.72
CA HIS A 79 -14.49 5.86 -13.39
C HIS A 79 -15.82 5.13 -13.17
N GLU A 80 -15.77 3.86 -12.79
CA GLU A 80 -16.96 3.04 -12.57
C GLU A 80 -17.51 3.26 -11.15
N PRO A 81 -18.85 3.34 -10.95
CA PRO A 81 -19.44 3.69 -9.65
C PRO A 81 -19.03 2.83 -8.47
N ASN A 82 -18.78 1.53 -8.71
CA ASN A 82 -18.41 0.56 -7.68
C ASN A 82 -16.90 0.29 -7.65
N VAL A 83 -16.10 0.97 -8.47
CA VAL A 83 -14.66 0.74 -8.56
C VAL A 83 -13.90 1.94 -8.01
N SER A 84 -13.17 1.70 -6.94
CA SER A 84 -12.16 2.63 -6.44
C SER A 84 -10.85 2.38 -7.16
N SER A 85 -10.14 3.45 -7.53
CA SER A 85 -8.78 3.39 -8.09
C SER A 85 -7.81 4.05 -7.12
N PHE A 86 -6.85 3.29 -6.62
CA PHE A 86 -5.81 3.76 -5.71
C PHE A 86 -4.49 3.87 -6.46
N PRO A 87 -3.88 5.06 -6.55
CA PRO A 87 -2.60 5.22 -7.22
C PRO A 87 -1.51 4.46 -6.45
N VAL A 88 -0.63 3.81 -7.20
CA VAL A 88 0.63 3.25 -6.70
C VAL A 88 1.74 4.23 -7.05
N VAL A 89 2.32 4.87 -6.03
CA VAL A 89 3.40 5.85 -6.20
C VAL A 89 4.74 5.19 -5.93
N GLU A 90 5.58 5.19 -6.95
CA GLU A 90 6.95 4.68 -6.93
C GLU A 90 7.88 5.64 -6.17
N ILE A 91 8.48 5.16 -5.08
CA ILE A 91 9.36 5.94 -4.21
C ILE A 91 10.82 5.62 -4.51
N VAL A 92 11.57 6.64 -4.93
CA VAL A 92 13.01 6.52 -5.22
C VAL A 92 13.86 6.63 -3.95
N ASN A 93 13.46 7.50 -3.02
CA ASN A 93 14.17 7.73 -1.77
C ASN A 93 13.18 8.11 -0.67
N GLN A 94 13.50 7.72 0.57
CA GLN A 94 12.64 7.95 1.73
C GLN A 94 13.47 8.02 3.02
N ASP A 95 13.01 8.81 3.99
CA ASP A 95 13.59 8.93 5.34
C ASP A 95 12.53 8.64 6.44
N LEU A 96 11.54 7.81 6.09
CA LEU A 96 10.41 7.45 6.95
C LEU A 96 10.57 6.04 7.55
N LEU A 97 11.16 5.12 6.80
CA LEU A 97 11.40 3.72 7.17
C LEU A 97 12.87 3.59 7.57
N PRO A 98 13.17 3.42 8.87
CA PRO A 98 14.52 3.15 9.32
C PRO A 98 15.03 1.84 8.69
N THR A 99 16.32 1.78 8.36
CA THR A 99 16.96 0.58 7.78
C THR A 99 16.77 -0.67 8.64
N ASP A 100 16.73 -0.50 9.96
CA ASP A 100 16.48 -1.57 10.94
C ASP A 100 15.05 -2.15 10.87
N LEU A 101 14.11 -1.41 10.31
CA LEU A 101 12.76 -1.90 10.07
C LEU A 101 12.71 -2.75 8.79
N LEU A 102 13.36 -2.28 7.72
CA LEU A 102 13.46 -3.03 6.46
C LEU A 102 14.08 -4.41 6.72
N SER A 103 15.14 -4.48 7.53
CA SER A 103 15.76 -5.74 7.92
C SER A 103 14.89 -6.65 8.80
N LYS A 104 14.02 -6.10 9.65
CA LYS A 104 13.03 -6.88 10.42
C LYS A 104 11.94 -7.49 9.55
N LEU A 105 11.56 -6.81 8.45
CA LEU A 105 10.61 -7.33 7.47
C LEU A 105 11.22 -8.44 6.59
N ASP A 106 12.56 -8.53 6.53
CA ASP A 106 13.27 -9.60 5.82
C ASP A 106 13.42 -10.90 6.62
N GLY A 107 13.28 -10.83 7.95
CA GLY A 107 13.61 -11.93 8.88
C GLY A 107 12.44 -12.76 9.42
N LEU A 108 11.22 -12.59 8.90
CA LEU A 108 10.00 -13.31 9.32
C LEU A 108 9.46 -14.22 8.23
#